data_AF-A0A850HCX6-F1
#
_entry.id   AF-A0A850HCX6-F1
#
_cell.length_a   1.000
_cell.length_b   1.000
_cell.length_c   1.000
_cell.angle_alpha   90.00
_cell.angle_beta   90.00
_cell.angle_gamma   90.00
#
_symmetry.space_group_name_H-M   'P 1'
#
loop_
_entity.id
_entity.type
_entity.pdbx_description
1 polymer ?
#
loop_
_entity_poly.entity_id
_entity_poly.type
_entity_poly.pdbx_seq_one_letter_code
_entity_poly.pdbx_strand_id
1 'polypeptide(L)'
;MAENETKPDNALQPPRNALAEFALPKLDLVGPSVHDDIQRAIWRYGADAVKDAVKEATKAKRGRKREPDWPELREVIEADARDWLAGNDPFSARSNYAIAKEFSERNPGHSVVSTHKRIERKLSRGPYDRRWFTLVSAENQSRDSGPYEAHIRALEALSELPESARPDVWQFSLDRARSTIADYESREGKLPPREMTFKEIEATVQQGSLNALATESQPRGLFGSRPQTLGLLAASQAGTDSEAED
;
A
#
# COMPACT_ATOMS: atom_id res chain seq x y z
N MET A 1 20.59 62.68 -44.95
CA MET A 1 20.43 61.82 -46.15
C MET A 1 19.98 60.48 -45.60
N ALA A 2 18.67 60.26 -45.58
CA ALA A 2 17.94 59.43 -46.54
C ALA A 2 18.39 57.96 -46.37
N GLU A 3 17.54 56.99 -46.07
CA GLU A 3 16.27 56.72 -46.76
C GLU A 3 15.22 56.08 -45.83
N ASN A 4 13.98 56.35 -46.22
CA ASN A 4 12.74 56.02 -45.57
C ASN A 4 12.21 54.75 -46.26
N GLU A 5 12.37 53.58 -45.67
CA GLU A 5 11.78 52.35 -46.21
C GLU A 5 10.39 52.13 -45.61
N THR A 6 9.42 52.30 -46.49
CA THR A 6 7.99 52.11 -46.26
C THR A 6 7.58 50.78 -46.89
N LYS A 7 6.57 50.13 -46.26
CA LYS A 7 5.68 49.05 -46.75
C LYS A 7 6.18 47.59 -46.67
N PRO A 8 5.27 46.59 -46.58
CA PRO A 8 3.83 46.66 -46.88
C PRO A 8 2.86 46.16 -45.79
N ASP A 9 1.67 46.74 -45.91
CA ASP A 9 0.34 46.17 -45.71
C ASP A 9 0.19 44.88 -44.89
N ASN A 10 -0.44 45.11 -43.75
CA ASN A 10 -1.28 44.23 -42.97
C ASN A 10 -2.12 43.30 -43.85
N ALA A 11 -1.54 42.16 -44.23
CA ALA A 11 -2.22 41.08 -44.90
C ALA A 11 -3.33 40.56 -43.98
N LEU A 12 -4.57 40.81 -44.40
CA LEU A 12 -5.79 40.07 -44.10
C LEU A 12 -5.55 38.83 -43.22
N GLN A 13 -5.63 39.01 -41.91
CA GLN A 13 -5.87 37.88 -41.03
C GLN A 13 -7.24 37.31 -41.45
N PRO A 14 -7.33 36.03 -41.86
CA PRO A 14 -8.63 35.42 -42.05
C PRO A 14 -9.39 35.52 -40.73
N PRO A 15 -10.71 35.82 -40.75
CA PRO A 15 -11.49 35.93 -39.54
C PRO A 15 -11.30 34.65 -38.71
N ARG A 16 -10.67 34.80 -37.54
CA ARG A 16 -10.64 33.78 -36.50
C ARG A 16 -12.09 33.51 -36.13
N ASN A 17 -12.60 32.36 -36.59
CA ASN A 17 -13.90 31.76 -36.28
C ASN A 17 -15.05 32.02 -37.26
N ALA A 18 -14.92 31.60 -38.53
CA ALA A 18 -16.08 31.30 -39.38
C ALA A 18 -16.96 30.13 -38.85
N LEU A 19 -16.52 29.42 -37.81
CA LEU A 19 -17.32 28.42 -37.07
C LEU A 19 -18.12 29.00 -35.90
N ALA A 20 -17.90 30.27 -35.51
CA ALA A 20 -18.71 30.94 -34.49
C ALA A 20 -20.01 31.55 -35.03
N GLU A 21 -20.15 31.63 -36.36
CA GLU A 21 -21.36 32.14 -37.04
C GLU A 21 -22.37 31.06 -37.43
N PHE A 22 -22.08 29.78 -37.13
CA PHE A 22 -23.17 28.83 -36.88
C PHE A 22 -23.80 29.24 -35.56
N ALA A 23 -24.66 30.25 -35.64
CA ALA A 23 -25.62 30.63 -34.62
C ALA A 23 -26.30 29.35 -34.16
N LEU A 24 -25.84 28.81 -33.02
CA LEU A 24 -26.64 27.87 -32.25
C LEU A 24 -27.98 28.59 -32.07
N PRO A 25 -29.09 28.05 -32.61
CA PRO A 25 -30.39 28.71 -32.45
C PRO A 25 -30.55 28.95 -30.95
N LYS A 26 -30.81 30.21 -30.53
CA LYS A 26 -31.04 30.56 -29.12
C LYS A 26 -31.98 29.51 -28.55
N LEU A 27 -31.44 28.64 -27.71
CA LEU A 27 -32.12 27.44 -27.28
C LEU A 27 -33.15 27.88 -26.24
N ASP A 28 -34.39 28.12 -26.68
CA ASP A 28 -35.58 28.24 -25.82
C ASP A 28 -35.94 26.87 -25.22
N LEU A 29 -34.94 26.19 -24.64
CA LEU A 29 -35.11 24.98 -23.85
C LEU A 29 -35.38 25.32 -22.38
N VAL A 30 -35.36 26.60 -21.99
CA VAL A 30 -35.50 27.04 -20.60
C VAL A 30 -36.98 27.20 -20.24
N GLY A 31 -37.47 26.24 -19.47
CA GLY A 31 -38.74 26.23 -18.78
C GLY A 31 -38.66 26.71 -17.34
N PRO A 32 -39.81 26.76 -16.66
CA PRO A 32 -39.85 27.01 -15.24
C PRO A 32 -39.23 25.87 -14.41
N SER A 33 -39.07 24.66 -14.98
CA SER A 33 -38.43 23.53 -14.31
C SER A 33 -37.51 22.72 -15.24
N VAL A 34 -36.49 22.09 -14.64
CA VAL A 34 -35.58 21.14 -15.32
C VAL A 34 -36.35 19.98 -15.98
N HIS A 35 -37.49 19.59 -15.39
CA HIS A 35 -38.33 18.54 -15.97
C HIS A 35 -38.94 18.96 -17.31
N ASP A 36 -39.41 20.20 -17.43
CA ASP A 36 -39.98 20.72 -18.66
C ASP A 36 -38.92 20.84 -19.77
N ASP A 37 -37.68 21.12 -19.39
CA ASP A 37 -36.54 21.22 -20.30
C ASP A 37 -36.16 19.85 -20.86
N ILE A 38 -36.19 18.82 -20.00
CA ILE A 38 -36.00 17.43 -20.40
C ILE A 38 -37.13 16.97 -21.32
N GLN A 39 -38.40 17.27 -20.99
CA GLN A 39 -39.54 16.91 -21.84
C GLN A 39 -39.48 17.61 -23.21
N ARG A 40 -39.11 18.90 -23.25
CA ARG A 40 -38.90 19.63 -24.50
C ARG A 40 -37.74 19.04 -25.33
N ALA A 41 -36.65 18.66 -24.68
CA ALA A 41 -35.54 17.99 -25.35
C ALA A 41 -35.95 16.63 -25.92
N ILE A 42 -36.72 15.84 -25.17
CA ILE A 42 -37.26 14.54 -25.62
C ILE A 42 -38.20 14.72 -26.81
N TRP A 43 -39.13 15.69 -26.73
CA TRP A 43 -40.09 15.95 -27.81
C TRP A 43 -39.40 16.40 -29.10
N ARG A 44 -38.31 17.18 -28.98
CA ARG A 44 -37.62 17.76 -30.14
C ARG A 44 -36.56 16.85 -30.77
N TYR A 45 -35.84 16.08 -29.96
CA TYR A 45 -34.69 15.29 -30.43
C TYR A 45 -34.89 13.77 -30.29
N GLY A 46 -35.96 13.33 -29.62
CA GLY A 46 -36.22 11.93 -29.31
C GLY A 46 -35.57 11.48 -28.00
N ALA A 47 -36.22 10.54 -27.31
CA ALA A 47 -35.77 10.05 -26.01
C ALA A 47 -34.37 9.39 -26.08
N ASP A 48 -34.09 8.65 -27.15
CA ASP A 48 -32.82 7.95 -27.32
C ASP A 48 -31.65 8.92 -27.52
N ALA A 49 -31.84 9.98 -28.32
CA ALA A 49 -30.82 10.99 -28.54
C ALA A 49 -30.49 11.79 -27.26
N VAL A 50 -31.52 12.12 -26.45
CA VAL A 50 -31.32 12.79 -25.16
C VAL A 50 -30.59 11.86 -24.19
N LYS A 51 -30.94 10.58 -24.16
CA LYS A 51 -30.28 9.57 -23.31
C LYS A 51 -28.80 9.40 -23.68
N ASP A 52 -28.48 9.35 -24.97
CA ASP A 52 -27.10 9.25 -25.44
C ASP A 52 -26.30 10.52 -25.14
N ALA A 53 -26.89 11.70 -25.34
CA ALA A 53 -26.25 12.98 -24.99
C ALA A 53 -25.99 13.10 -23.48
N VAL A 54 -26.93 12.70 -22.63
CA VAL A 54 -26.73 12.66 -21.17
C VAL A 54 -25.64 11.66 -20.82
N LYS A 55 -25.64 10.47 -21.42
CA LYS A 55 -24.60 9.46 -21.19
C LYS A 55 -23.21 9.94 -21.61
N GLU A 56 -23.10 10.70 -22.70
CA GLU A 56 -21.84 11.29 -23.15
C GLU A 56 -21.39 12.45 -22.26
N ALA A 57 -22.31 13.33 -21.86
CA ALA A 57 -22.03 14.46 -20.97
C ALA A 57 -21.69 14.01 -19.53
N THR A 58 -22.32 12.93 -19.05
CA THR A 58 -22.09 12.35 -17.72
C THR A 58 -20.97 11.31 -17.72
N LYS A 59 -20.37 11.00 -18.89
CA LYS A 59 -19.21 10.10 -18.96
C LYS A 59 -18.10 10.68 -18.10
N ALA A 60 -17.79 10.01 -17.00
CA ALA A 60 -16.75 10.42 -16.08
C ALA A 60 -15.46 10.68 -16.88
N LYS A 61 -15.02 11.94 -16.94
CA LYS A 61 -13.74 12.28 -17.55
C LYS A 61 -12.66 11.53 -16.78
N ARG A 62 -11.91 10.67 -17.48
CA ARG A 62 -10.82 9.92 -16.88
C ARG A 62 -9.89 10.93 -16.19
N GLY A 63 -9.74 10.80 -14.88
CA GLY A 63 -8.84 11.65 -14.11
C GLY A 63 -7.42 11.60 -14.68
N ARG A 64 -6.62 12.62 -14.37
CA ARG A 64 -5.20 12.65 -14.74
C ARG A 64 -4.51 11.38 -14.23
N LYS A 65 -3.69 10.74 -15.08
CA LYS A 65 -2.88 9.60 -14.67
C LYS A 65 -1.99 10.00 -13.49
N ARG A 66 -1.87 9.14 -12.48
CA ARG A 66 -0.96 9.37 -11.36
C ARG A 66 0.47 9.41 -11.88
N GLU A 67 1.22 10.45 -11.51
CA GLU A 67 2.64 10.55 -11.83
C GLU A 67 3.45 9.58 -10.94
N PRO A 68 4.45 8.87 -11.50
CA PRO A 68 5.23 7.85 -10.79
C PRO A 68 6.30 8.48 -9.88
N ASP A 69 5.90 9.35 -8.96
CA ASP A 69 6.84 10.07 -8.09
C ASP A 69 7.59 9.12 -7.11
N TRP A 70 6.98 8.01 -6.68
CA TRP A 70 7.56 7.11 -5.68
C TRP A 70 8.83 6.37 -6.16
N PRO A 71 8.87 5.78 -7.37
CA PRO A 71 10.09 5.24 -7.93
C PRO A 71 11.28 6.22 -7.92
N GLU A 72 11.05 7.49 -8.20
CA GLU A 72 12.10 8.51 -8.22
C GLU A 72 12.54 8.95 -6.81
N LEU A 73 11.67 8.82 -5.81
CA LEU A 73 11.99 9.08 -4.40
C LEU A 73 12.69 7.89 -3.72
N ARG A 74 12.79 6.74 -4.39
CA ARG A 74 13.31 5.50 -3.83
C ARG A 74 14.71 5.65 -3.27
N GLU A 75 15.62 6.30 -3.99
CA GLU A 75 17.01 6.49 -3.55
C GLU A 75 17.10 7.28 -2.24
N VAL A 76 16.26 8.31 -2.09
CA VAL A 76 16.19 9.13 -0.88
C VAL A 76 15.69 8.31 0.29
N ILE A 77 14.63 7.53 0.07
CA ILE A 77 14.01 6.64 1.06
C ILE A 77 14.98 5.54 1.51
N GLU A 78 15.68 4.91 0.56
CA GLU A 78 16.67 3.87 0.88
C GLU A 78 17.87 4.43 1.63
N ALA A 79 18.30 5.67 1.33
CA ALA A 79 19.31 6.36 2.12
C ALA A 79 18.83 6.67 3.54
N ASP A 80 17.61 7.19 3.69
CA ASP A 80 17.00 7.42 5.01
C ASP A 80 16.89 6.11 5.81
N ALA A 81 16.56 5.00 5.15
CA ALA A 81 16.45 3.69 5.77
C ALA A 81 17.81 3.20 6.29
N ARG A 82 18.89 3.39 5.53
CA ARG A 82 20.25 3.07 5.97
C ARG A 82 20.68 3.92 7.17
N ASP A 83 20.39 5.22 7.15
CA ASP A 83 20.69 6.12 8.25
C ASP A 83 19.92 5.72 9.53
N TRP A 84 18.65 5.34 9.36
CA TRP A 84 17.82 4.84 10.44
C TRP A 84 18.33 3.52 11.01
N LEU A 85 18.75 2.58 10.14
CA LEU A 85 19.34 1.31 10.56
C LEU A 85 20.65 1.52 11.33
N ALA A 86 21.45 2.51 10.97
CA ALA A 86 22.64 2.92 11.73
C ALA A 86 22.32 3.57 13.09
N GLY A 87 21.04 3.81 13.41
CA GLY A 87 20.60 4.41 14.67
C GLY A 87 20.50 5.93 14.65
N ASN A 88 20.66 6.57 13.47
CA ASN A 88 20.46 8.01 13.32
C ASN A 88 18.98 8.32 13.05
N ASP A 89 18.58 9.58 13.25
CA ASP A 89 17.25 10.07 12.85
C ASP A 89 17.30 10.76 11.48
N PRO A 90 16.89 10.08 10.38
CA PRO A 90 16.87 10.67 9.05
C PRO A 90 15.84 11.80 8.89
N PHE A 91 14.81 11.83 9.73
CA PHE A 91 13.71 12.79 9.62
C PHE A 91 14.12 14.17 10.16
N SER A 92 15.02 14.19 11.13
CA SER A 92 15.66 15.42 11.61
C SER A 92 16.81 15.86 10.69
N ALA A 93 17.54 14.92 10.09
CA ALA A 93 18.68 15.24 9.21
C ALA A 93 18.27 15.91 7.89
N ARG A 94 17.16 15.44 7.29
CA ARG A 94 16.62 16.00 6.04
C ARG A 94 15.16 16.33 6.21
N SER A 95 14.75 17.54 5.86
CA SER A 95 13.34 17.94 5.90
C SER A 95 12.60 17.54 4.63
N ASN A 96 11.30 17.26 4.74
CA ASN A 96 10.44 16.98 3.58
C ASN A 96 10.46 18.13 2.56
N TYR A 97 10.56 19.38 3.04
CA TYR A 97 10.69 20.56 2.19
C TYR A 97 11.96 20.52 1.34
N ALA A 98 13.11 20.16 1.93
CA ALA A 98 14.39 20.07 1.22
C ALA A 98 14.34 18.99 0.13
N ILE A 99 13.82 17.80 0.46
CA ILE A 99 13.65 16.69 -0.49
C ILE A 99 12.72 17.11 -1.64
N ALA A 100 11.59 17.73 -1.32
CA ALA A 100 10.64 18.19 -2.34
C ALA A 100 11.24 19.27 -3.25
N LYS A 101 12.07 20.16 -2.70
CA LYS A 101 12.75 21.23 -3.46
C LYS A 101 13.70 20.61 -4.46
N GLU A 102 14.62 19.79 -3.99
CA GLU A 102 15.61 19.12 -4.82
C GLU A 102 14.94 18.26 -5.91
N PHE A 103 13.89 17.51 -5.56
CA PHE A 103 13.11 16.73 -6.52
C PHE A 103 12.49 17.62 -7.59
N SER A 104 11.86 18.73 -7.20
CA SER A 104 11.17 19.62 -8.14
C SER A 104 12.10 20.37 -9.09
N GLU A 105 13.35 20.59 -8.67
CA GLU A 105 14.41 21.18 -9.50
C GLU A 105 14.93 20.17 -10.52
N ARG A 106 15.07 18.90 -10.13
CA ARG A 106 15.52 17.80 -11.01
C ARG A 106 14.43 17.33 -11.99
N ASN A 107 13.19 17.23 -11.52
CA ASN A 107 12.05 16.69 -12.26
C ASN A 107 10.89 17.70 -12.33
N PRO A 108 11.06 18.83 -13.05
CA PRO A 108 9.98 19.80 -13.19
C PRO A 108 8.83 19.19 -14.01
N GLY A 109 7.67 19.01 -13.39
CA GLY A 109 6.44 18.62 -14.08
C GLY A 109 5.86 19.78 -14.91
N HIS A 110 4.64 20.23 -14.57
CA HIS A 110 4.06 21.42 -15.22
C HIS A 110 4.71 22.73 -14.76
N SER A 111 5.08 22.79 -13.48
CA SER A 111 5.88 23.86 -12.90
C SER A 111 6.63 23.35 -11.68
N VAL A 112 7.79 23.96 -11.38
CA VAL A 112 8.61 23.63 -10.20
C VAL A 112 7.78 23.77 -8.92
N VAL A 113 7.07 24.88 -8.75
CA VAL A 113 6.24 25.16 -7.56
C VAL A 113 5.10 24.14 -7.39
N SER A 114 4.45 23.74 -8.49
CA SER A 114 3.38 22.74 -8.43
C SER A 114 3.92 21.36 -8.02
N THR A 115 5.08 20.99 -8.59
CA THR A 115 5.78 19.73 -8.30
C THR A 115 6.25 19.71 -6.85
N HIS A 116 6.91 20.78 -6.39
CA HIS A 116 7.35 20.96 -5.00
C HIS A 116 6.21 20.72 -4.01
N LYS A 117 5.10 21.47 -4.14
CA LYS A 117 3.93 21.32 -3.27
C LYS A 117 3.27 19.95 -3.36
N ARG A 118 3.39 19.25 -4.50
CA ARG A 118 2.84 17.89 -4.67
C ARG A 118 3.69 16.87 -3.93
N ILE A 119 5.00 16.92 -4.10
CA ILE A 119 5.95 16.00 -3.45
C ILE A 119 5.95 16.24 -1.95
N GLU A 120 5.99 17.49 -1.50
CA GLU A 120 5.90 17.81 -0.07
C GLU A 120 4.63 17.24 0.58
N ARG A 121 3.48 17.38 -0.10
CA ARG A 121 2.23 16.75 0.35
C ARG A 121 2.31 15.22 0.35
N LYS A 122 2.94 14.59 -0.63
CA LYS A 122 3.12 13.12 -0.66
C LYS A 122 4.01 12.62 0.48
N LEU A 123 5.07 13.36 0.82
CA LEU A 123 5.99 12.99 1.88
C LEU A 123 5.42 13.21 3.28
N SER A 124 4.44 14.11 3.43
CA SER A 124 3.84 14.51 4.72
C SER A 124 2.42 14.03 4.96
N ARG A 125 1.67 13.67 3.92
CA ARG A 125 0.24 13.35 4.02
C ARG A 125 -0.10 12.12 3.19
N GLY A 126 -0.87 11.24 3.80
CA GLY A 126 -1.47 10.08 3.17
C GLY A 126 -1.37 8.86 4.07
N PRO A 127 -1.97 7.74 3.67
CA PRO A 127 -1.81 6.47 4.39
C PRO A 127 -0.37 5.94 4.36
N TYR A 128 0.47 6.49 3.48
CA TYR A 128 1.88 6.14 3.31
C TYR A 128 2.67 7.42 3.12
N ASP A 129 3.35 7.86 4.18
CA ASP A 129 4.21 9.04 4.20
C ASP A 129 5.68 8.63 4.10
N ARG A 130 6.60 9.62 4.15
CA ARG A 130 8.04 9.33 4.14
C ARG A 130 8.43 8.37 5.26
N ARG A 131 7.90 8.57 6.47
CA ARG A 131 8.25 7.75 7.63
C ARG A 131 7.88 6.29 7.42
N TRP A 132 6.68 6.04 6.91
CA TRP A 132 6.24 4.70 6.56
C TRP A 132 7.17 4.03 5.54
N PHE A 133 7.47 4.70 4.42
CA PHE A 133 8.32 4.13 3.38
C PHE A 133 9.76 3.88 3.86
N THR A 134 10.32 4.78 4.67
CA THR A 134 11.64 4.61 5.27
C THR A 134 11.68 3.38 6.17
N LEU A 135 10.68 3.21 7.05
CA LEU A 135 10.64 2.08 7.99
C LEU A 135 10.39 0.74 7.28
N VAL A 136 9.52 0.70 6.26
CA VAL A 136 9.33 -0.50 5.44
C VAL A 136 10.60 -0.85 4.68
N SER A 137 11.31 0.15 4.16
CA SER A 137 12.59 -0.08 3.49
C SER A 137 13.66 -0.59 4.47
N ALA A 138 13.66 -0.07 5.70
CA ALA A 138 14.56 -0.52 6.77
C ALA A 138 14.25 -1.97 7.20
N GLU A 139 12.98 -2.36 7.33
CA GLU A 139 12.55 -3.73 7.61
C GLU A 139 13.06 -4.70 6.53
N ASN A 140 12.84 -4.37 5.26
CA ASN A 140 13.29 -5.21 4.14
C ASN A 140 14.83 -5.35 4.10
N GLN A 141 15.56 -4.26 4.35
CA GLN A 141 17.03 -4.28 4.35
C GLN A 141 17.62 -5.01 5.55
N SER A 142 17.07 -4.80 6.74
CA SER A 142 17.59 -5.36 8.01
C SER A 142 17.44 -6.87 8.13
N ARG A 143 16.53 -7.49 7.38
CA ARG A 143 16.36 -8.94 7.38
C ARG A 143 17.60 -9.66 6.85
N ASP A 144 18.16 -9.15 5.76
CA ASP A 144 19.31 -9.72 5.06
C ASP A 144 20.65 -9.10 5.48
N SER A 145 20.63 -7.93 6.14
CA SER A 145 21.85 -7.18 6.42
C SER A 145 21.88 -6.58 7.84
N GLY A 146 23.03 -6.73 8.48
CA GLY A 146 23.29 -6.20 9.80
C GLY A 146 22.70 -7.04 10.95
N PRO A 147 22.85 -6.56 12.20
CA PRO A 147 22.35 -7.23 13.40
C PRO A 147 20.84 -7.48 13.37
N TYR A 148 20.40 -8.67 13.81
CA TYR A 148 18.98 -9.00 13.93
C TYR A 148 18.20 -8.01 14.82
N GLU A 149 18.86 -7.39 15.81
CA GLU A 149 18.26 -6.36 16.68
C GLU A 149 17.71 -5.17 15.85
N ALA A 150 18.38 -4.82 14.75
CA ALA A 150 17.95 -3.74 13.86
C ALA A 150 16.64 -4.09 13.14
N HIS A 151 16.43 -5.38 12.82
CA HIS A 151 15.19 -5.88 12.22
C HIS A 151 14.02 -5.83 13.21
N ILE A 152 14.25 -6.27 14.46
CA ILE A 152 13.24 -6.18 15.52
C ILE A 152 12.83 -4.72 15.76
N ARG A 153 13.81 -3.82 15.89
CA ARG A 153 13.55 -2.38 16.04
C ARG A 153 12.73 -1.81 14.88
N ALA A 154 12.99 -2.24 13.64
CA ALA A 154 12.23 -1.79 12.47
C ALA A 154 10.75 -2.23 12.55
N LEU A 155 10.50 -3.49 12.93
CA LEU A 155 9.15 -4.02 13.12
C LEU A 155 8.40 -3.33 14.28
N GLU A 156 9.08 -3.06 15.40
CA GLU A 156 8.53 -2.28 16.52
C GLU A 156 8.10 -0.88 16.04
N ALA A 157 9.00 -0.16 15.38
CA ALA A 157 8.70 1.18 14.86
C ALA A 157 7.55 1.18 13.84
N LEU A 158 7.39 0.12 13.04
CA LEU A 158 6.27 -0.05 12.12
C LEU A 158 4.95 -0.33 12.84
N SER A 159 4.98 -1.16 13.88
CA SER A 159 3.79 -1.51 14.67
C SER A 159 3.21 -0.33 15.46
N GLU A 160 4.07 0.62 15.86
CA GLU A 160 3.69 1.83 16.58
C GLU A 160 3.09 2.93 15.68
N LEU A 161 3.19 2.82 14.35
CA LEU A 161 2.67 3.86 13.46
C LEU A 161 1.13 3.91 13.53
N PRO A 162 0.53 5.04 13.96
CA PRO A 162 -0.92 5.19 14.11
C PRO A 162 -1.67 5.14 12.77
N GLU A 163 -0.95 5.43 11.68
CA GLU A 163 -1.47 5.47 10.30
C GLU A 163 -0.96 4.31 9.44
N SER A 164 -0.31 3.29 10.04
CA SER A 164 0.04 2.11 9.26
C SER A 164 -1.25 1.54 8.65
N ALA A 165 -1.25 1.29 7.34
CA ALA A 165 -2.45 0.81 6.66
C ALA A 165 -2.99 -0.51 7.26
N ARG A 166 -2.17 -1.22 8.05
CA ARG A 166 -2.41 -2.51 8.72
C ARG A 166 -1.49 -2.71 9.95
N PRO A 167 -1.78 -2.11 11.11
CA PRO A 167 -0.95 -2.27 12.33
C PRO A 167 -0.91 -3.72 12.81
N ASP A 168 -2.01 -4.44 12.62
CA ASP A 168 -2.17 -5.88 12.89
C ASP A 168 -1.14 -6.74 12.15
N VAL A 169 -0.85 -6.43 10.89
CA VAL A 169 0.12 -7.19 10.09
C VAL A 169 1.54 -6.99 10.61
N TRP A 170 1.90 -5.76 11.02
CA TRP A 170 3.23 -5.47 11.55
C TRP A 170 3.40 -6.03 12.95
N GLN A 171 2.37 -5.97 13.80
CA GLN A 171 2.38 -6.60 15.11
C GLN A 171 2.55 -8.12 14.98
N PHE A 172 1.79 -8.77 14.09
CA PHE A 172 1.94 -10.19 13.82
C PHE A 172 3.36 -10.53 13.34
N SER A 173 3.95 -9.70 12.49
CA SER A 173 5.32 -9.90 11.99
C SER A 173 6.35 -9.74 13.12
N LEU A 174 6.16 -8.77 14.01
CA LEU A 174 6.99 -8.57 15.20
C LEU A 174 6.89 -9.77 16.17
N ASP A 175 5.67 -10.23 16.46
CA ASP A 175 5.44 -11.36 17.35
C ASP A 175 6.06 -12.64 16.78
N ARG A 176 5.92 -12.87 15.48
CA ARG A 176 6.60 -13.96 14.77
C ARG A 176 8.11 -13.85 14.87
N ALA A 177 8.68 -12.65 14.70
CA ALA A 177 10.11 -12.45 14.77
C ALA A 177 10.66 -12.75 16.17
N ARG A 178 9.95 -12.29 17.21
CA ARG A 178 10.24 -12.60 18.62
C ARG A 178 10.13 -14.10 18.91
N SER A 179 9.09 -14.77 18.42
CA SER A 179 8.94 -16.22 18.55
C SER A 179 10.10 -16.97 17.90
N THR A 180 10.56 -16.53 16.73
CA THR A 180 11.68 -17.17 16.02
C THR A 180 12.99 -17.06 16.83
N ILE A 181 13.21 -15.92 17.49
CA ILE A 181 14.36 -15.74 18.39
C ILE A 181 14.24 -16.66 19.62
N ALA A 182 13.05 -16.78 20.20
CA ALA A 182 12.80 -17.68 21.32
C ALA A 182 13.01 -19.15 20.94
N ASP A 183 12.59 -19.57 19.74
CA ASP A 183 12.81 -20.91 19.21
C ASP A 183 14.31 -21.20 19.02
N TYR A 184 15.07 -20.22 18.52
CA TYR A 184 16.52 -20.31 18.42
C TYR A 184 17.15 -20.49 19.81
N GLU A 185 16.78 -19.64 20.78
CA GLU A 185 17.33 -19.68 22.14
C GLU A 185 17.01 -20.99 22.84
N SER A 186 15.77 -21.47 22.73
CA SER A 186 15.34 -22.73 23.34
C SER A 186 16.14 -23.93 22.82
N ARG A 187 16.58 -23.89 21.56
CA ARG A 187 17.29 -24.99 20.94
C ARG A 187 18.81 -24.93 21.14
N GLU A 188 19.39 -23.76 20.93
CA GLU A 188 20.84 -23.58 21.04
C GLU A 188 21.29 -23.38 22.50
N GLY A 189 20.35 -23.09 23.41
CA GLY A 189 20.59 -22.83 24.84
C GLY A 189 21.21 -21.45 25.12
N LYS A 190 21.20 -20.56 24.13
CA LYS A 190 21.83 -19.23 24.16
C LYS A 190 21.19 -18.31 23.14
N LEU A 191 21.22 -17.02 23.42
CA LEU A 191 20.74 -15.99 22.50
C LEU A 191 21.54 -15.99 21.18
N PRO A 192 20.91 -15.59 20.06
CA PRO A 192 21.61 -15.38 18.79
C PRO A 192 22.77 -14.39 18.97
N PRO A 193 23.94 -14.64 18.34
CA PRO A 193 25.02 -13.66 18.30
C PRO A 193 24.53 -12.34 17.69
N ARG A 194 24.98 -11.20 18.24
CA ARG A 194 24.56 -9.87 17.75
C ARG A 194 24.93 -9.59 16.30
N GLU A 195 25.98 -10.23 15.80
CA GLU A 195 26.43 -10.08 14.42
C GLU A 195 25.58 -10.90 13.43
N MET A 196 24.75 -11.81 13.94
CA MET A 196 23.89 -12.66 13.12
C MET A 196 22.74 -11.86 12.54
N THR A 197 22.48 -12.06 11.25
CA THR A 197 21.32 -11.48 10.56
C THR A 197 20.05 -12.22 10.96
N PHE A 198 18.90 -11.56 10.84
CA PHE A 198 17.63 -12.20 11.17
C PHE A 198 17.34 -13.40 10.26
N LYS A 199 17.72 -13.33 8.98
CA LYS A 199 17.59 -14.44 8.03
C LYS A 199 18.43 -15.66 8.38
N GLU A 200 19.64 -15.46 8.90
CA GLU A 200 20.47 -16.59 9.37
C GLU A 200 19.82 -17.28 10.58
N ILE A 201 19.20 -16.51 11.49
CA ILE A 201 18.43 -17.06 12.61
C ILE A 201 17.26 -17.89 12.07
N GLU A 202 16.46 -17.35 11.15
CA GLU A 202 15.34 -18.07 10.52
C GLU A 202 15.80 -19.39 9.87
N ALA A 203 16.89 -19.34 9.09
CA ALA A 203 17.44 -20.52 8.43
C ALA A 203 17.90 -21.57 9.44
N THR A 204 18.55 -21.13 10.51
CA THR A 204 19.04 -22.02 11.58
C THR A 204 17.86 -22.68 12.29
N VAL A 205 16.82 -21.92 12.66
CA VAL A 205 15.58 -22.44 13.25
C VAL A 205 14.93 -23.48 12.33
N GLN A 206 14.72 -23.12 11.05
CA GLN A 206 14.09 -23.98 10.07
C GLN A 206 14.84 -25.31 9.86
N GLN A 207 16.17 -25.27 9.78
CA GLN A 207 16.98 -26.48 9.61
C GLN A 207 16.86 -27.44 10.79
N GLY A 208 16.84 -26.92 12.03
CA GLY A 208 16.63 -27.78 13.20
C GLY A 208 15.23 -28.36 13.28
N SER A 209 14.19 -27.63 12.86
CA SER A 209 12.83 -28.18 12.79
C SER A 209 12.73 -29.32 11.77
N LEU A 210 13.39 -29.19 10.61
CA LEU A 210 13.46 -30.26 9.62
C LEU A 210 14.24 -31.48 10.14
N ASN A 211 15.34 -31.24 10.84
CA ASN A 211 16.12 -32.32 11.45
C ASN A 211 15.30 -33.06 12.52
N ALA A 212 14.57 -32.34 13.38
CA ALA A 212 13.72 -32.94 14.41
C ALA A 212 12.68 -33.89 13.79
N LEU A 213 12.00 -33.47 12.72
CA LEU A 213 11.05 -34.29 11.96
C LEU A 213 11.71 -35.52 11.30
N ALA A 214 12.98 -35.42 10.90
CA ALA A 214 13.72 -36.54 10.32
C ALA A 214 14.22 -37.54 11.38
N THR A 215 14.56 -37.07 12.58
CA THR A 215 15.04 -37.90 13.70
C THR A 215 13.93 -38.47 14.57
N GLU A 216 12.69 -37.97 14.49
CA GLU A 216 11.51 -38.69 14.97
C GLU A 216 11.29 -39.92 14.07
N SER A 217 12.15 -40.92 14.23
CA SER A 217 11.84 -42.28 13.82
C SER A 217 10.56 -42.65 14.57
N GLN A 218 9.44 -42.71 13.85
CA GLN A 218 8.22 -43.31 14.38
C GLN A 218 8.61 -44.57 15.14
N PRO A 219 8.14 -44.78 16.39
CA PRO A 219 8.24 -46.09 16.97
C PRO A 219 7.51 -47.03 16.00
N ARG A 220 8.29 -47.80 15.23
CA ARG A 220 7.80 -48.92 14.43
C ARG A 220 7.31 -49.95 15.43
N GLY A 221 6.11 -49.71 15.98
CA GLY A 221 5.25 -50.71 16.53
C GLY A 221 4.77 -51.60 15.39
N LEU A 222 5.68 -52.41 14.86
CA LEU A 222 5.42 -53.39 13.80
C LEU A 222 4.66 -54.62 14.32
N PHE A 223 4.33 -54.66 15.61
CA PHE A 223 3.53 -55.70 16.24
C PHE A 223 2.68 -55.11 17.39
N GLY A 224 1.68 -54.29 17.02
CA GLY A 224 0.50 -54.07 17.84
C GLY A 224 -0.50 -55.19 17.59
N SER A 225 -0.38 -56.25 18.37
CA SER A 225 -1.35 -57.32 18.54
C SER A 225 -2.79 -56.78 18.60
N ARG A 226 -3.65 -57.26 17.69
CA ARG A 226 -5.11 -57.17 17.83
C ARG A 226 -5.51 -57.77 19.19
N PRO A 227 -6.16 -57.03 20.11
CA PRO A 227 -6.96 -57.71 21.12
C PRO A 227 -8.13 -58.38 20.40
N GLN A 228 -8.16 -59.72 20.43
CA GLN A 228 -9.33 -60.49 20.05
C GLN A 228 -10.44 -60.18 21.05
N THR A 229 -11.40 -59.35 20.64
CA THR A 229 -12.70 -59.23 21.30
C THR A 229 -13.49 -60.50 21.02
N LEU A 230 -13.57 -61.39 22.02
CA LEU A 230 -14.29 -62.66 21.95
C LEU A 230 -15.20 -62.77 23.19
N GLY A 231 -16.51 -62.61 22.97
CA GLY A 231 -17.61 -62.93 23.92
C GLY A 231 -17.69 -62.03 25.16
N LEU A 232 -18.81 -61.73 25.81
CA LEU A 232 -20.15 -62.32 25.95
C LEU A 232 -21.04 -61.14 26.43
N LEU A 233 -22.19 -60.81 25.83
CA LEU A 233 -23.52 -61.32 26.20
C LEU A 233 -23.80 -61.43 27.72
N ALA A 234 -24.46 -60.41 28.29
CA ALA A 234 -25.52 -60.48 29.33
C ALA A 234 -25.93 -59.04 29.69
N ALA A 235 -27.15 -58.58 29.36
CA ALA A 235 -28.35 -58.64 30.21
C ALA A 235 -28.14 -57.89 31.54
N SER A 236 -28.74 -56.72 31.78
CA SER A 236 -30.16 -56.38 31.97
C SER A 236 -30.33 -55.83 33.38
N GLN A 237 -31.31 -54.92 33.55
CA GLN A 237 -31.83 -54.33 34.80
C GLN A 237 -31.12 -53.05 35.23
N ALA A 238 -31.75 -51.86 35.12
CA ALA A 238 -32.97 -51.38 35.79
C ALA A 238 -32.74 -51.16 37.30
N GLY A 239 -32.87 -49.92 37.73
CA GLY A 239 -32.73 -49.50 39.12
C GLY A 239 -32.68 -47.98 39.21
N THR A 240 -33.86 -47.39 39.35
CA THR A 240 -34.12 -46.04 39.80
C THR A 240 -33.61 -45.81 41.23
N ASP A 241 -33.51 -44.52 41.59
CA ASP A 241 -33.66 -43.90 42.92
C ASP A 241 -32.47 -42.95 43.18
N SER A 242 -32.68 -41.62 43.19
CA SER A 242 -33.38 -40.78 44.17
C SER A 242 -32.46 -40.38 45.33
N GLU A 243 -32.71 -39.17 45.85
CA GLU A 243 -32.13 -38.47 47.01
C GLU A 243 -30.82 -37.69 46.71
N ALA A 244 -30.80 -36.36 46.70
CA ALA A 244 -31.23 -35.32 47.67
C ALA A 244 -30.18 -35.02 48.75
N GLU A 245 -29.93 -33.71 48.94
CA GLU A 245 -29.30 -33.03 50.10
C GLU A 245 -27.80 -33.32 50.31
N ASP A 246 -26.87 -32.37 50.48
CA ASP A 246 -26.90 -30.96 50.95
C ASP A 246 -26.11 -30.01 50.03
#